data_AF-A0A914YE67-F1
#
_entry.id   AF-A0A914YE67-F1
#
_cell.length_a   1.000
_cell.length_b   1.000
_cell.length_c   1.000
_cell.angle_alpha   90.00
_cell.angle_beta   90.00
_cell.angle_gamma   90.00
#
_symmetry.space_group_name_H-M   'P 1'
#
loop_
_entity.id
_entity.type
_entity.pdbx_description
1 polymer ?
#
loop_
_entity_poly.entity_id
_entity_poly.type
_entity_poly.pdbx_seq_one_letter_code
_entity_poly.pdbx_strand_id
1 'polypeptide(L)'
;MAHAGATIKRTGGWFTYGGLDSDNCGDIIAWEPLSKVAFWEFKLRGVKVGDYENEDVVDAISDTGTSLISAPVAVVENVCITFITFMQILN
;
A
#
# COMPACT_ATOMS: atom_id res chain seq x y z
N MET A 1 -26.67 -19.19 6.56
CA MET A 1 -27.27 -18.30 5.54
C MET A 1 -26.38 -18.37 4.31
N ALA A 2 -26.87 -18.95 3.21
CA ALA A 2 -26.08 -19.09 1.98
C ALA A 2 -26.21 -17.79 1.17
N HIS A 3 -25.14 -17.01 1.12
CA HIS A 3 -25.00 -15.90 0.18
C HIS A 3 -24.55 -16.48 -1.17
N ALA A 4 -25.51 -16.82 -2.02
CA ALA A 4 -25.22 -17.26 -3.39
C ALA A 4 -24.82 -16.03 -4.23
N GLY A 5 -23.53 -15.67 -4.16
CA GLY A 5 -22.91 -14.74 -5.10
C GLY A 5 -22.87 -15.32 -6.52
N ALA A 6 -22.63 -14.45 -7.50
CA ALA A 6 -22.68 -14.74 -8.93
C ALA A 6 -22.01 -16.07 -9.33
N THR A 7 -22.68 -16.86 -10.17
CA THR A 7 -22.29 -18.18 -10.70
C THR A 7 -21.07 -18.18 -11.62
N ILE A 8 -20.40 -17.04 -11.78
CA ILE A 8 -19.18 -16.90 -12.58
C ILE A 8 -18.01 -16.85 -11.60
N LYS A 9 -17.15 -17.88 -11.61
CA LYS A 9 -15.90 -17.89 -10.83
C LYS A 9 -14.98 -16.79 -11.37
N ARG A 10 -15.09 -15.58 -10.82
CA ARG A 10 -14.11 -14.51 -11.06
C ARG A 10 -12.99 -14.69 -10.06
N THR A 11 -11.74 -14.59 -10.52
CA THR A 11 -10.59 -14.47 -9.62
C THR A 11 -10.71 -13.13 -8.88
N GLY A 12 -10.75 -13.17 -7.56
CA GLY A 12 -10.85 -12.00 -6.68
C GLY A 12 -9.82 -12.07 -5.56
N GLY A 13 -9.97 -11.18 -4.57
CA GLY A 13 -9.19 -11.20 -3.32
C GLY A 13 -9.97 -11.86 -2.16
N TRP A 14 -9.31 -11.97 -1.01
CA TRP A 14 -9.84 -12.61 0.20
C TRP A 14 -9.80 -11.65 1.39
N PHE A 15 -10.78 -11.79 2.30
CA PHE A 15 -10.75 -11.18 3.64
C PHE A 15 -10.84 -12.29 4.67
N THR A 16 -9.86 -12.36 5.56
CA THR A 16 -9.86 -13.29 6.69
C THR A 16 -10.33 -12.55 7.94
N TYR A 17 -11.50 -12.93 8.44
CA TYR A 17 -12.06 -12.35 9.66
C TYR A 17 -11.64 -13.17 10.88
N GLY A 18 -11.07 -12.52 11.90
CA GLY A 18 -10.72 -13.16 13.17
C GLY A 18 -9.48 -14.06 13.12
N GLY A 19 -8.68 -13.99 12.07
CA GLY A 19 -7.47 -14.79 11.91
C GLY A 19 -6.50 -14.18 10.90
N LEU A 20 -5.38 -14.89 10.69
CA LEU A 20 -4.36 -14.56 9.70
C LEU A 20 -4.34 -15.66 8.64
N ASP A 21 -4.14 -15.27 7.40
CA ASP A 21 -4.00 -16.20 6.27
C ASP A 21 -2.52 -16.52 6.05
N SER A 22 -2.07 -17.68 6.52
CA SER A 22 -0.68 -18.13 6.35
C SER A 22 -0.33 -18.57 4.93
N ASP A 23 -1.34 -18.81 4.08
CA ASP A 23 -1.12 -19.29 2.72
C ASP A 23 -0.83 -18.12 1.77
N ASN A 24 -1.45 -16.95 2.03
CA ASN A 24 -1.33 -15.75 1.20
C ASN A 24 -0.56 -14.58 1.86
N CYS A 25 -0.13 -14.70 3.11
CA CYS A 25 0.72 -13.72 3.78
C CYS A 25 2.09 -14.33 4.14
N GLY A 26 3.15 -13.51 4.09
CA GLY A 26 4.49 -13.92 4.54
C GLY A 26 4.63 -13.97 6.06
N ASP A 27 5.75 -14.50 6.55
CA ASP A 27 6.00 -14.72 7.98
C ASP A 27 6.12 -13.43 8.82
N ILE A 28 6.32 -12.28 8.18
CA ILE A 28 6.54 -11.00 8.85
C ILE A 28 5.20 -10.30 9.07
N ILE A 29 4.85 -10.14 10.34
CA ILE A 29 3.74 -9.29 10.79
C ILE A 29 4.33 -8.15 11.60
N ALA A 30 4.30 -6.96 11.02
CA ALA A 30 4.66 -5.73 11.70
C ALA A 30 3.40 -5.03 12.23
N TRP A 31 3.45 -4.58 13.48
CA TRP A 31 2.38 -3.82 14.11
C TRP A 31 2.80 -2.37 14.26
N GLU A 32 2.02 -1.45 13.70
CA GLU A 32 2.23 -0.01 13.85
C GLU A 32 1.08 0.61 14.66
N PRO A 33 1.37 1.49 15.63
CA PRO A 33 0.33 2.18 16.38
C PRO A 33 -0.41 3.17 15.48
N LEU A 34 -1.71 3.30 15.72
CA LEU A 34 -2.50 4.32 15.02
C LEU A 34 -2.09 5.72 15.48
N SER A 35 -1.85 6.61 14.53
CA SER A 35 -1.62 8.05 14.82
C SER A 35 -2.93 8.81 15.03
N LYS A 36 -4.05 8.30 14.50
CA LYS A 36 -5.39 8.89 14.65
C LYS A 36 -6.48 7.83 14.69
N VAL A 37 -7.33 7.88 15.72
CA VAL A 37 -8.40 6.87 15.98
C VAL A 37 -9.46 6.80 14.88
N ALA A 38 -9.70 7.89 14.14
CA ALA A 38 -10.75 7.96 13.14
C ALA A 38 -10.43 7.20 11.84
N PHE A 39 -9.18 6.79 11.64
CA PHE A 39 -8.71 6.17 10.40
C PHE A 39 -7.76 5.02 10.72
N TRP A 40 -7.56 4.10 9.76
CA TRP A 40 -6.43 3.17 9.78
C TRP A 40 -5.14 3.91 9.38
N GLU A 41 -4.84 4.97 10.12
CA GLU A 41 -3.74 5.92 9.89
C GLU A 41 -2.58 5.64 10.84
N PHE A 42 -1.36 5.60 10.31
CA PHE A 42 -0.14 5.29 11.04
C PHE A 42 1.04 6.14 10.55
N LYS A 43 2.13 6.15 11.31
CA LYS A 43 3.35 6.88 10.94
C LYS A 43 4.17 6.12 9.91
N LEU A 44 4.31 6.69 8.72
CA LEU A 44 5.24 6.26 7.68
C LEU A 44 6.58 6.98 7.88
N ARG A 45 7.68 6.23 7.98
CA ARG A 45 9.02 6.78 8.31
C ARG A 45 9.81 7.28 7.10
N GLY A 46 9.31 7.01 5.90
CA GLY A 46 9.95 7.43 4.68
C GLY A 46 9.48 6.62 3.48
N VAL A 47 9.88 7.08 2.30
CA VAL A 47 9.61 6.46 1.01
C VAL A 47 10.91 6.43 0.22
N LYS A 48 11.18 5.29 -0.42
CA LYS A 48 12.33 5.11 -1.29
C LYS A 48 11.91 4.46 -2.60
N VAL A 49 12.32 5.06 -3.72
CA VAL A 49 12.13 4.53 -5.07
C VAL A 49 13.41 4.79 -5.87
N GLY A 50 14.09 3.75 -6.32
CA GLY A 50 15.40 3.89 -6.96
C GLY A 50 16.37 4.68 -6.09
N ASP A 51 16.93 5.77 -6.64
CA ASP A 51 17.85 6.68 -5.95
C ASP A 51 17.13 7.82 -5.20
N TYR A 52 15.81 7.95 -5.36
CA TYR A 52 15.03 8.91 -4.57
C TYR A 52 14.70 8.33 -3.20
N GLU A 53 15.00 9.10 -2.17
CA GLU A 53 14.73 8.78 -0.77
C GLU A 53 14.22 10.03 -0.06
N ASN A 54 13.11 9.89 0.66
CA ASN A 54 12.57 10.89 1.56
C ASN A 54 12.33 10.21 2.91
N GLU A 55 12.98 10.71 3.96
CA GLU A 55 12.91 10.19 5.33
C GLU A 55 11.97 11.02 6.23
N ASP A 56 11.13 11.88 5.64
CA ASP A 56 10.15 12.65 6.40
C ASP A 56 9.12 11.70 7.02
N VAL A 57 8.91 11.85 8.32
CA VAL A 57 7.88 11.09 9.02
C VAL A 57 6.53 11.74 8.75
N VAL A 58 5.68 11.04 8.00
CA VAL A 58 4.34 11.48 7.60
C VAL A 58 3.26 10.52 8.09
N ASP A 59 2.01 10.96 8.05
CA ASP A 59 0.86 10.07 8.27
C ASP A 59 0.45 9.40 6.96
N ALA A 60 0.15 8.10 7.02
CA ALA A 60 -0.35 7.32 5.89
C ALA A 60 -1.57 6.51 6.31
N ILE A 61 -2.54 6.35 5.41
CA ILE A 61 -3.78 5.61 5.64
C ILE A 61 -3.73 4.28 4.87
N SER A 62 -4.04 3.18 5.55
CA SER A 62 -4.37 1.92 4.88
C SER A 62 -5.84 1.95 4.45
N ASP A 63 -6.08 2.09 3.14
CA ASP A 63 -7.42 2.23 2.57
C ASP A 63 -7.66 1.19 1.46
N THR A 64 -8.44 0.15 1.78
CA THR A 64 -8.87 -0.87 0.81
C THR A 64 -9.91 -0.35 -0.20
N GLY A 65 -10.44 0.86 0.01
CA GLY A 65 -11.41 1.52 -0.87
C GLY A 65 -10.80 2.29 -2.04
N THR A 66 -9.49 2.57 -2.00
CA THR A 66 -8.76 3.30 -3.04
C THR A 66 -7.78 2.38 -3.76
N SER A 67 -7.90 2.27 -5.09
CA SER A 67 -7.03 1.38 -5.89
C SER A 67 -5.62 1.94 -6.15
N LEU A 68 -5.40 3.23 -5.92
CA LEU A 68 -4.14 3.92 -6.20
C LEU A 68 -3.40 4.26 -4.90
N ILE A 69 -2.07 4.19 -4.92
CA ILE A 69 -1.24 4.82 -3.89
C ILE A 69 -1.26 6.33 -4.17
N SER A 70 -1.70 7.12 -3.19
CA SER A 70 -1.75 8.57 -3.26
C SER A 70 -0.76 9.18 -2.27
N ALA A 71 -0.09 10.26 -2.68
CA ALA A 71 0.90 10.97 -1.87
C ALA A 71 0.87 12.48 -2.19
N PRO A 72 1.51 13.34 -1.38
CA PRO A 72 1.68 14.76 -1.72
C PRO A 72 2.34 14.93 -3.10
N VAL A 73 1.91 15.95 -3.85
CA VAL A 73 2.34 16.20 -5.23
C VAL A 73 3.87 16.19 -5.38
N ALA A 74 4.59 16.86 -4.47
CA ALA A 74 6.05 16.91 -4.49
C ALA A 74 6.71 15.52 -4.38
N VAL A 75 6.14 14.59 -3.62
CA VAL A 75 6.66 13.22 -3.51
C VAL A 75 6.40 12.45 -4.82
N VAL A 76 5.20 12.58 -5.37
CA VAL A 76 4.82 11.92 -6.65
C VAL A 76 5.69 12.41 -7.80
N GLU A 77 5.95 13.72 -7.89
CA GLU A 77 6.81 14.29 -8.93
C GLU A 77 8.24 13.75 -8.87
N ASN A 78 8.82 13.66 -7.69
CA ASN A 78 10.17 13.10 -7.52
C ASN A 78 10.22 11.61 -7.90
N VAL A 79 9.23 10.83 -7.49
CA VAL A 79 9.10 9.42 -7.89
C VAL A 79 8.99 9.28 -9.42
N CYS A 80 8.19 10.13 -10.07
CA CYS A 80 8.06 10.14 -11.53
C CYS A 80 9.39 10.43 -12.23
N ILE A 81 10.16 11.41 -11.72
CA ILE A 81 11.47 11.76 -12.29
C ILE A 81 12.43 10.57 -12.19
N THR A 82 12.46 9.85 -11.06
CA THR A 82 13.31 8.66 -10.90
C THR A 82 13.03 7.63 -12.00
N PHE A 83 11.76 7.34 -12.30
CA PHE A 83 11.42 6.36 -13.35
C PHE A 83 11.82 6.82 -14.75
N ILE A 84 11.72 8.12 -15.05
CA ILE A 84 12.14 8.68 -16.34
C ILE A 84 13.66 8.54 -16.50
N THR A 85 14.44 8.87 -15.45
CA THR A 85 15.91 8.74 -15.50
C THR A 85 16.36 7.30 -15.71
N PHE A 86 15.68 6.32 -15.11
CA PHE A 86 15.97 4.91 -15.34
C PHE A 86 15.76 4.48 -16.80
N MET A 87 14.71 4.99 -17.46
CA MET A 87 14.45 4.68 -18.87
C MET A 87 15.46 5.33 -19.83
N GLN A 88 16.06 6.46 -19.47
CA GLN A 88 17.08 7.11 -20.29
C GLN A 88 18.44 6.40 -20.23
N ILE A 89 18.74 5.66 -19.15
CA ILE A 89 19.99 4.89 -19.01
C ILE A 89 19.93 3.54 -19.76
N LEU A 90 18.73 3.10 -20.16
CA LEU A 90 18.51 1.85 -20.92
C LEU A 90 18.47 2.04 -22.45
N ASN A 91 18.78 3.23 -22.96
CA ASN A 91 19.00 3.52 -24.40
C ASN A 91 20.44 4.00 -24.63
#